data_AF-A0A1I7NHX4-F1
#
_entry.id   AF-A0A1I7NHX4-F1
#
_cell.length_a   1.000
_cell.length_b   1.000
_cell.length_c   1.000
_cell.angle_alpha   90.00
_cell.angle_beta   90.00
_cell.angle_gamma   90.00
#
_symmetry.space_group_name_H-M   'P 1'
#
loop_
_entity.id
_entity.type
_entity.pdbx_description
1 polymer ?
#
loop_
_entity_poly.entity_id
_entity_poly.type
_entity_poly.pdbx_seq_one_letter_code
_entity_poly.pdbx_strand_id
1 'polypeptide(L)' 'MNKKNAYLVGLIAAAAAGLIAGLLLAPKKGKELRKDIKEKADEFSEQLKRVVKKGKEKAQEAEDEFERAIG' A
#
# COMPACT_ATOMS: atom_id res chain seq x y z
N MET A 1 23.38 11.89 9.57
CA MET A 1 22.31 11.15 8.86
C MET A 1 20.95 11.62 9.37
N ASN A 2 20.04 12.04 8.49
CA ASN A 2 18.68 12.43 8.88
C ASN A 2 17.89 11.17 9.27
N LYS A 3 17.31 11.13 10.47
CA LYS A 3 16.59 9.94 11.00
C LYS A 3 15.51 9.43 10.02
N LYS A 4 14.85 10.33 9.28
CA LYS A 4 13.88 10.00 8.22
C LYS A 4 14.46 9.09 7.14
N ASN A 5 15.71 9.32 6.75
CA ASN A 5 16.38 8.51 5.73
C ASN A 5 16.76 7.13 6.28
N ALA A 6 17.13 7.05 7.56
CA ALA A 6 17.40 5.78 8.22
C ALA A 6 16.14 4.91 8.32
N TYR A 7 15.00 5.51 8.67
CA TYR A 7 13.72 4.82 8.61
C TYR A 7 13.45 4.32 7.20
N LEU A 8 13.38 5.22 6.19
CA LEU A 8 13.13 4.89 4.76
C LEU A 8 14.00 3.75 4.23
N VAL A 9 15.29 3.72 4.56
CA VAL A 9 16.17 2.62 4.17
C VAL A 9 15.76 1.31 4.85
N GLY A 10 15.40 1.35 6.13
CA GLY A 10 14.92 0.19 6.89
C GLY A 10 13.66 -0.45 6.30
N LEU A 11 12.63 0.33 5.95
CA LEU A 11 11.42 -0.25 5.34
C LEU A 11 11.62 -0.75 3.91
N ILE A 12 12.49 -0.13 3.10
CA ILE A 12 12.84 -0.69 1.78
C ILE A 12 13.56 -2.02 1.95
N ALA A 13 14.53 -2.08 2.87
CA ALA A 13 15.27 -3.31 3.16
C ALA A 13 14.35 -4.42 3.68
N ALA A 14 13.43 -4.10 4.61
CA ALA A 14 12.46 -5.05 5.14
C ALA A 14 11.50 -5.55 4.05
N ALA A 15 10.99 -4.67 3.20
CA ALA A 15 10.12 -5.05 2.08
C ALA A 15 10.85 -5.97 1.09
N ALA A 16 12.09 -5.64 0.71
CA ALA A 16 12.90 -6.46 -0.18
C ALA A 16 13.19 -7.84 0.43
N ALA A 17 13.58 -7.89 1.71
CA ALA A 17 13.83 -9.13 2.43
C ALA A 17 12.56 -10.00 2.51
N GLY A 18 11.39 -9.41 2.76
CA GLY A 18 10.11 -10.12 2.79
C GLY A 18 9.72 -10.69 1.42
N LEU A 19 9.92 -9.94 0.33
CA LEU A 19 9.67 -10.43 -1.03
C LEU A 19 10.60 -11.59 -1.38
N ILE A 20 11.90 -11.47 -1.07
CA ILE A 20 12.88 -12.53 -1.33
C ILE A 20 12.53 -13.79 -0.51
N ALA A 21 12.26 -13.64 0.79
CA ALA A 21 11.86 -14.75 1.65
C ALA A 21 10.57 -15.42 1.16
N GLY A 22 9.56 -14.64 0.76
CA GLY A 22 8.32 -15.16 0.19
C GLY A 22 8.54 -15.90 -1.13
N LEU A 23 9.43 -15.39 -2.00
CA LEU A 23 9.78 -16.04 -3.26
C LEU A 23 10.59 -17.33 -3.04
N LEU A 24 11.43 -17.38 -2.00
CA LEU A 24 12.16 -18.59 -1.60
C LEU A 24 11.23 -19.66 -1.02
N LEU A 25 10.24 -19.26 -0.22
CA LEU A 25 9.25 -20.17 0.35
C LEU A 25 8.26 -20.68 -0.71
N ALA A 26 7.89 -19.84 -1.68
CA ALA A 26 6.97 -20.18 -2.77
C ALA A 26 7.50 -19.67 -4.12
N PRO A 27 8.36 -20.45 -4.81
CA PRO A 27 8.97 -20.01 -6.05
C PRO A 27 7.95 -19.99 -7.19
N LYS A 28 7.81 -18.82 -7.83
CA LYS A 28 7.06 -18.64 -9.08
C LYS A 28 8.01 -18.55 -10.27
N LYS A 29 7.57 -18.96 -11.46
CA LYS A 29 8.38 -18.80 -12.68
C LYS A 29 8.42 -17.33 -13.09
N GLY A 30 9.57 -16.85 -13.57
CA GLY A 30 9.75 -15.44 -13.95
C GLY A 30 8.77 -14.93 -15.01
N LYS A 31 8.31 -15.79 -15.93
CA LYS A 31 7.28 -15.45 -16.92
C LYS A 31 5.92 -15.17 -16.27
N GLU A 32 5.54 -16.00 -15.29
CA GLU A 32 4.31 -15.86 -14.53
C GLU A 32 4.40 -14.66 -13.58
N LEU A 33 5.56 -14.47 -12.91
CA LEU A 33 5.77 -13.34 -12.01
C LEU A 33 5.59 -11.98 -12.70
N ARG A 34 6.14 -11.81 -13.92
CA ARG A 34 5.95 -10.56 -14.69
C ARG A 34 4.48 -10.34 -15.09
N LYS A 35 3.77 -11.41 -15.44
CA LYS A 35 2.34 -11.35 -15.78
C LYS A 35 1.51 -10.98 -14.56
N ASP A 36 1.73 -11.66 -13.44
CA ASP A 36 1.08 -11.42 -12.16
C ASP A 36 1.32 -9.99 -11.66
N ILE A 37 2.54 -9.46 -11.79
CA ILE A 37 2.86 -8.09 -11.39
C ILE A 37 2.02 -7.09 -12.21
N LYS A 38 1.89 -7.30 -13.52
CA LYS A 38 1.13 -6.39 -14.39
C LYS A 38 -0.36 -6.40 -14.00
N GLU A 39 -0.96 -7.58 -13.92
CA GLU A 39 -2.37 -7.73 -13.56
C GLU A 39 -2.65 -7.21 -12.14
N LYS A 40 -1.82 -7.58 -11.16
CA LYS A 40 -1.99 -7.10 -9.78
C LYS A 40 -1.73 -5.61 -9.63
N ALA A 41 -0.82 -5.01 -10.38
CA ALA A 41 -0.56 -3.57 -10.29
C ALA A 41 -1.78 -2.75 -10.75
N ASP A 42 -2.42 -3.17 -11.85
CA ASP A 42 -3.63 -2.53 -12.36
C ASP A 42 -4.79 -2.68 -11.37
N GLU A 43 -5.04 -3.91 -10.87
CA GLU A 43 -6.06 -4.16 -9.86
C GLU A 43 -5.81 -3.39 -8.55
N PHE A 44 -4.57 -3.37 -8.08
CA PHE A 44 -4.19 -2.71 -6.83
C PHE A 44 -4.34 -1.19 -6.94
N SER A 45 -3.97 -0.61 -8.08
CA SER A 45 -4.17 0.82 -8.35
C SER A 45 -5.65 1.20 -8.29
N GLU A 46 -6.53 0.40 -8.89
CA GLU A 46 -7.97 0.64 -8.82
C GLU A 46 -8.53 0.46 -7.41
N GLN A 47 -8.14 -0.61 -6.72
CA GLN A 47 -8.57 -0.86 -5.34
C GLN A 47 -8.12 0.25 -4.41
N LEU A 48 -6.87 0.69 -4.52
CA LEU A 48 -6.34 1.83 -3.77
C LEU A 48 -7.13 3.10 -4.05
N LYS A 49 -7.41 3.42 -5.31
CA LYS A 49 -8.24 4.60 -5.66
C LYS A 49 -9.61 4.52 -4.99
N ARG A 50 -10.25 3.35 -4.99
CA ARG A 50 -11.54 3.13 -4.32
C ARG A 50 -11.43 3.29 -2.80
N VAL A 51 -10.43 2.69 -2.18
CA VAL A 51 -10.22 2.76 -0.72
C VAL A 51 -9.89 4.19 -0.29
N VAL A 52 -9.00 4.89 -1.01
CA VAL A 52 -8.66 6.28 -0.73
C VAL A 52 -9.87 7.18 -0.93
N LYS A 53 -10.66 7.00 -2.00
CA LYS A 53 -11.87 7.79 -2.23
C LYS A 53 -12.89 7.59 -1.10
N LYS A 54 -13.22 6.34 -0.77
CA LYS A 54 -14.14 6.02 0.34
C LYS A 54 -13.62 6.50 1.69
N GLY A 55 -12.32 6.40 1.94
CA GLY A 55 -11.70 6.89 3.17
C GLY A 55 -11.80 8.41 3.28
N LYS A 56 -11.59 9.13 2.18
CA LYS A 56 -11.78 10.59 2.12
C LYS A 56 -13.24 10.99 2.33
N GLU A 57 -14.17 10.33 1.65
CA GLU A 57 -15.62 10.60 1.81
C GLU A 57 -16.04 10.40 3.28
N LYS A 58 -15.66 9.28 3.90
CA LYS A 58 -15.96 9.02 5.31
C LYS A 58 -15.29 9.99 6.28
N ALA A 59 -14.07 10.44 5.96
CA ALA A 59 -13.37 11.43 6.78
C ALA A 59 -14.08 12.78 6.73
N GLN A 60 -14.50 13.22 5.54
CA GLN A 60 -15.27 14.45 5.36
C GLN A 60 -16.64 14.37 6.04
N GLU A 61 -17.34 13.25 5.90
CA GLU A 61 -18.64 13.04 6.57
C GLU A 61 -18.50 13.08 8.10
N ALA A 62 -17.45 12.45 8.65
CA ALA A 62 -17.15 12.50 10.07
C ALA A 62 -16.74 13.89 10.55
N GLU A 63 -16.01 14.66 9.72
CA GLU A 63 -15.62 16.04 10.01
C GLU A 63 -16.84 16.98 10.03
N ASP A 64 -17.73 16.86 9.03
CA ASP A 64 -18.99 17.61 8.95
C ASP A 64 -19.95 17.27 10.12
N GLU A 65 -20.04 15.98 10.49
CA GLU A 65 -20.86 15.52 11.62
C GLU A 65 -20.30 16.02 12.95
N PHE A 66 -18.97 16.00 13.10
CA PHE A 66 -18.30 16.53 14.27
C PHE A 66 -18.55 18.03 14.39
N GLU A 67 -18.33 18.82 13.34
CA GLU A 67 -18.55 20.27 13.34
C GLU A 67 -19.98 20.66 13.71
N ARG A 68 -20.99 19.88 13.28
CA ARG A 68 -22.40 20.07 13.67
C ARG A 68 -22.73 19.67 15.10
N ALA A 69 -21.96 18.79 15.72
CA ALA A 69 -22.20 18.31 17.09
C ALA A 69 -21.56 19.21 18.16
N ILE A 70 -20.48 19.92 17.81
CA ILE A 70 -19.77 20.86 18.70
C ILE A 70 -20.07 22.34 18.42
N GLY A 71 -20.65 22.68 17.26
CA GLY A 71 -21.20 24.02 16.96
C GLY A 71 -22.66 24.15 17.37
#